data_AF-A0AAD1RWU2-F1
#
_entry.id   AF-A0AAD1RWU2-F1
#
_cell.length_a   1.000
_cell.length_b   1.000
_cell.length_c   1.000
_cell.angle_alpha   90.00
_cell.angle_beta   90.00
_cell.angle_gamma   90.00
#
_symmetry.space_group_name_H-M   'P 1'
#
loop_
_entity.id
_entity.type
_entity.pdbx_description
1 polymer ?
#
loop_
_entity_poly.entity_id
_entity_poly.type
_entity_poly.pdbx_seq_one_letter_code
_entity_poly.pdbx_strand_id
1 'polypeptide(L)'
;MRKESLLPNIAEVTNLNVQKDENKKLNRPDINEIWIPCSICHQHIHQNVFLNHKQLHKAFNLMGYKVADKPANIESLNSKKLQVISQKNKSSPCMLRERQMINHCHEIIQRFLFSPVKYTRTAKCADFENILINTIETNNYLIRSIVTCADKNITWQADMEDVFAVLDNYGKRENTTFLGLFDGYNGTSAALNVSLELPVLFLSHVKDVDPSYILTEEENNFIDSFDMVFKDRYKETEDNFSSAVQSKMTQGIKFELIHASYAKAFWRMDRILKLGRKENSFSRWSGCTAVTCLIDGLTNIKEGQEKNDTGHPSDDTTHALKCKLGMLHLANLGKHMLCSKSVMVH
;
A
#
# COMPACT_ATOMS: atom_id res chain seq x y z
N MET A 1 -20.82 31.16 -15.96
CA MET A 1 -20.38 29.97 -16.71
C MET A 1 -18.93 29.71 -16.37
N ARG A 2 -18.64 28.81 -15.42
CA ARG A 2 -17.26 28.46 -15.01
C ARG A 2 -16.85 27.21 -15.79
N LYS A 3 -15.74 27.31 -16.52
CA LYS A 3 -15.08 26.19 -17.19
C LYS A 3 -14.47 25.27 -16.11
N GLU A 4 -14.88 24.01 -16.12
CA GLU A 4 -14.25 22.93 -15.37
C GLU A 4 -12.86 22.67 -15.98
N SER A 5 -11.82 22.75 -15.15
CA SER A 5 -10.45 22.37 -15.52
C SER A 5 -10.33 20.85 -15.49
N LEU A 6 -10.43 20.22 -16.65
CA LEU A 6 -10.18 18.81 -16.86
C LEU A 6 -8.67 18.60 -16.99
N LEU A 7 -8.05 17.92 -16.02
CA LEU A 7 -6.71 17.34 -16.17
C LEU A 7 -6.79 16.13 -17.13
N PRO A 8 -5.84 15.88 -18.05
CA PRO A 8 -5.93 14.81 -19.03
C PRO A 8 -4.70 13.89 -18.94
N ASN A 9 -4.87 12.74 -18.31
CA ASN A 9 -4.31 11.44 -18.73
C ASN A 9 -4.74 10.34 -17.76
N ILE A 10 -6.05 10.26 -17.53
CA ILE A 10 -6.65 9.13 -16.81
C ILE A 10 -7.34 8.30 -17.88
N ALA A 11 -6.84 7.08 -18.11
CA ALA A 11 -7.63 6.08 -18.79
C ALA A 11 -8.94 5.89 -17.98
N GLU A 12 -10.02 6.40 -18.56
CA GLU A 12 -11.44 6.13 -18.29
C GLU A 12 -11.82 5.80 -16.84
N VAL A 13 -12.21 6.84 -16.10
CA VAL A 13 -13.12 6.70 -14.96
C VAL A 13 -14.50 6.32 -15.49
N THR A 14 -14.78 5.02 -15.43
CA THR A 14 -16.11 4.37 -15.46
C THR A 14 -17.11 4.86 -16.50
N ASN A 15 -17.25 4.10 -17.59
CA ASN A 15 -18.53 3.57 -18.10
C ASN A 15 -18.29 2.71 -19.35
N LEU A 16 -18.75 1.44 -19.29
CA LEU A 16 -19.30 0.61 -20.39
C LEU A 16 -18.72 -0.81 -20.60
N ASN A 17 -19.70 -1.68 -20.85
CA ASN A 17 -19.72 -2.96 -21.56
C ASN A 17 -19.22 -4.24 -20.88
N VAL A 18 -20.19 -4.89 -20.24
CA VAL A 18 -20.24 -6.30 -19.86
C VAL A 18 -20.18 -7.18 -21.11
N GLN A 19 -19.12 -7.96 -21.28
CA GLN A 19 -19.16 -9.20 -22.05
C GLN A 19 -19.00 -10.38 -21.10
N LYS A 20 -20.05 -11.22 -21.05
CA LYS A 20 -20.05 -12.51 -20.37
C LYS A 20 -19.41 -13.52 -21.30
N ASP A 21 -18.32 -14.15 -20.87
CA ASP A 21 -17.86 -15.39 -21.48
C ASP A 21 -17.87 -16.52 -20.45
N GLU A 22 -18.57 -17.59 -20.84
CA GLU A 22 -18.90 -18.73 -20.01
C GLU A 22 -17.76 -19.74 -19.90
N ASN A 23 -17.44 -20.11 -18.65
CA ASN A 23 -17.12 -21.46 -18.17
C ASN A 23 -16.25 -22.40 -19.02
N LYS A 24 -14.98 -22.56 -18.62
CA LYS A 24 -14.31 -23.89 -18.62
C LYS A 24 -13.56 -24.12 -17.31
N LYS A 25 -14.15 -24.94 -16.43
CA LYS A 25 -13.54 -25.48 -15.21
C LYS A 25 -12.41 -26.44 -15.58
N LEU A 26 -11.18 -26.14 -15.17
CA LEU A 26 -10.08 -27.09 -15.17
C LEU A 26 -9.71 -27.40 -13.71
N ASN A 27 -10.18 -28.55 -13.21
CA ASN A 27 -9.73 -29.11 -11.93
C ASN A 27 -8.24 -29.46 -12.04
N ARG A 28 -7.38 -28.72 -11.34
CA ARG A 28 -6.03 -29.17 -10.98
C ARG A 28 -5.94 -29.26 -9.45
N PRO A 29 -5.27 -30.28 -8.89
CA PRO A 29 -5.06 -30.40 -7.45
C PRO A 29 -4.17 -29.25 -6.95
N ASP A 30 -4.48 -28.71 -5.76
CA ASP A 30 -3.71 -27.65 -5.07
C ASP A 30 -2.29 -28.15 -4.77
N ILE A 31 -1.29 -27.67 -5.53
CA ILE A 31 0.11 -28.11 -5.42
C ILE A 31 0.95 -27.24 -4.45
N ASN A 32 0.40 -26.19 -3.82
CA ASN A 32 1.20 -25.21 -3.08
C ASN A 32 0.73 -24.93 -1.64
N GLU A 33 0.78 -25.92 -0.75
CA GLU A 33 0.67 -25.65 0.70
C GLU A 33 2.02 -25.18 1.27
N ILE A 34 2.17 -23.88 1.50
CA ILE A 34 3.38 -23.27 2.06
C ILE A 34 3.27 -23.19 3.60
N TRP A 35 4.23 -23.81 4.28
CA TRP A 35 4.36 -23.80 5.74
C TRP A 35 5.58 -22.96 6.16
N ILE A 36 5.37 -21.99 7.05
CA ILE A 36 6.39 -21.03 7.47
C ILE A 36 6.68 -21.21 8.96
N PRO A 37 7.95 -21.40 9.37
CA PRO A 37 8.30 -21.48 10.79
C PRO A 37 8.16 -20.13 11.49
N CYS A 38 7.51 -20.10 12.65
CA CYS A 38 7.42 -18.89 13.46
C CYS A 38 8.75 -18.62 14.19
N SER A 39 9.26 -17.40 14.12
CA SER A 39 10.49 -17.01 14.82
C SER A 39 10.37 -16.90 16.34
N ILE A 40 9.16 -16.97 16.91
CA ILE A 40 8.90 -16.81 18.36
C ILE A 40 8.70 -18.16 19.05
N CYS A 41 7.87 -19.05 18.47
CA CYS A 41 7.58 -20.36 19.05
C CYS A 41 8.13 -21.55 18.25
N HIS A 42 8.78 -21.29 17.11
CA HIS A 42 9.37 -22.31 16.23
C HIS A 42 8.38 -23.34 15.67
N GLN A 43 7.07 -23.11 15.81
CA GLN A 43 6.03 -23.94 15.19
C GLN A 43 5.95 -23.63 13.69
N HIS A 44 5.71 -24.67 12.87
CA HIS A 44 5.43 -24.53 11.44
C HIS A 44 3.96 -24.15 11.27
N ILE A 45 3.72 -22.97 10.69
CA ILE A 45 2.39 -22.38 10.58
C ILE A 45 2.05 -22.19 9.11
N HIS A 46 0.86 -22.63 8.70
CA HIS A 46 0.36 -22.45 7.35
C HIS A 46 0.26 -20.95 6.99
N GLN A 47 0.62 -20.58 5.75
CA GLN A 47 0.65 -19.18 5.28
C GLN A 47 -0.63 -18.40 5.63
N ASN A 48 -1.81 -19.00 5.43
CA ASN A 48 -3.12 -18.39 5.68
C ASN A 48 -3.37 -17.96 7.15
N VAL A 49 -2.65 -18.54 8.11
CA VAL A 49 -2.81 -18.23 9.54
C VAL A 49 -1.54 -17.65 10.18
N PHE A 50 -0.46 -17.49 9.40
CA PHE A 50 0.83 -17.00 9.90
C PHE A 50 0.75 -15.59 10.48
N LEU A 51 0.06 -14.67 9.80
CA LEU A 51 -0.12 -13.30 10.27
C LEU A 51 -0.86 -13.25 11.61
N ASN A 52 -1.97 -13.99 11.68
CA ASN A 52 -2.82 -14.13 12.87
C ASN A 52 -2.03 -14.71 14.05
N HIS A 53 -1.24 -15.75 13.78
CA HIS A 53 -0.36 -16.36 14.76
C HIS A 53 0.67 -15.35 15.31
N LYS A 54 1.30 -14.53 14.45
CA LYS A 54 2.25 -13.49 14.87
C LYS A 54 1.56 -12.37 15.67
N GLN A 55 0.34 -11.99 15.30
CA GLN A 55 -0.46 -11.02 16.07
C GLN A 55 -0.80 -11.54 17.47
N LEU A 56 -1.10 -12.83 17.59
CA LEU A 56 -1.38 -13.46 18.87
C LEU A 56 -0.17 -13.41 19.82
N HIS A 57 1.05 -13.67 19.32
CA HIS A 57 2.28 -13.49 20.12
C HIS A 57 2.45 -12.06 20.62
N LYS A 58 2.24 -11.07 19.74
CA LYS A 58 2.30 -9.65 20.12
C LYS A 58 1.26 -9.32 21.18
N ALA A 59 0.04 -9.82 21.04
CA ALA A 59 -1.04 -9.58 22.00
C ALA A 59 -0.75 -10.22 23.37
N PHE A 60 -0.25 -11.45 23.42
CA PHE A 60 0.16 -12.09 24.66
C PHE A 60 1.26 -11.32 25.38
N ASN A 61 2.30 -10.91 24.63
CA ASN A 61 3.41 -10.16 25.20
C ASN A 61 2.93 -8.81 25.79
N LEU A 62 2.08 -8.07 25.05
CA LEU A 62 1.55 -6.78 25.51
C LEU A 62 0.63 -6.91 26.72
N MET A 63 -0.12 -8.00 26.82
CA MET A 63 -0.98 -8.33 27.97
C MET A 63 -0.20 -8.94 29.15
N GLY A 64 1.12 -9.09 29.04
CA GLY A 64 1.98 -9.61 30.10
C GLY A 64 1.75 -11.09 30.40
N TYR A 65 1.37 -11.86 29.38
CA TYR A 65 1.31 -13.33 29.44
C TYR A 65 2.66 -13.92 29.06
N LYS A 66 3.08 -14.95 29.80
CA LYS A 66 4.26 -15.77 29.46
C LYS A 66 3.84 -16.89 28.52
N VAL A 67 4.80 -17.51 27.83
CA VAL A 67 4.55 -18.60 26.86
C VAL A 67 3.72 -19.76 27.47
N ALA A 68 3.91 -20.03 28.77
CA ALA A 68 3.20 -21.07 29.51
C ALA A 68 1.92 -20.59 30.23
N ASP A 69 1.68 -19.29 30.29
CA ASP A 69 0.60 -18.67 31.07
C ASP A 69 -0.45 -18.12 30.12
N LYS A 70 -1.27 -19.01 29.54
CA LYS A 70 -2.38 -18.63 28.67
C LYS A 70 -3.64 -18.48 29.51
N PRO A 71 -4.54 -17.52 29.21
CA PRO A 71 -5.80 -17.42 29.92
C PRO A 71 -6.62 -18.70 29.73
N ALA A 72 -7.14 -19.23 30.84
CA ALA A 72 -7.93 -20.45 30.84
C ALA A 72 -9.36 -20.22 30.33
N ASN A 73 -9.90 -19.02 30.57
CA ASN A 73 -11.26 -18.63 30.21
C ASN A 73 -11.38 -17.11 29.97
N ILE A 74 -12.52 -16.67 29.44
CA ILE A 74 -12.80 -15.25 29.15
C ILE A 74 -12.72 -14.40 30.44
N GLU A 75 -13.15 -14.93 31.58
CA GLU A 75 -13.12 -14.23 32.87
C GLU A 75 -11.69 -13.93 33.34
N SER A 76 -10.77 -14.87 33.18
CA SER A 76 -9.33 -14.70 33.47
C SER A 76 -8.69 -13.67 32.56
N LEU A 77 -9.12 -13.61 31.29
CA LEU A 77 -8.67 -12.62 30.32
C LEU A 77 -9.21 -11.21 30.64
N ASN A 78 -10.49 -11.10 31.01
CA ASN A 78 -11.10 -9.85 31.49
C ASN A 78 -10.40 -9.35 32.77
N SER A 79 -10.12 -10.24 33.70
CA SER A 79 -9.42 -9.93 34.95
C SER A 79 -8.00 -9.41 34.67
N LYS A 80 -7.27 -10.06 33.76
CA LYS A 80 -5.94 -9.61 33.32
C LYS A 80 -6.00 -8.24 32.65
N LYS A 81 -6.98 -7.99 31.79
CA LYS A 81 -7.20 -6.68 31.16
C LYS A 81 -7.37 -5.58 32.20
N LEU A 82 -8.23 -5.78 33.19
CA LEU A 82 -8.43 -4.83 34.29
C LEU A 82 -7.15 -4.63 35.10
N GLN A 83 -6.40 -5.70 35.37
CA GLN A 83 -5.11 -5.64 36.04
C GLN A 83 -4.11 -4.76 35.27
N VAL A 84 -3.92 -4.99 33.97
CA VAL A 84 -3.00 -4.22 33.12
C VAL A 84 -3.40 -2.74 33.05
N ILE A 85 -4.70 -2.44 32.91
CA ILE A 85 -5.21 -1.06 32.90
C ILE A 85 -4.93 -0.38 34.25
N SER A 86 -5.21 -1.06 35.36
CA SER A 86 -5.00 -0.51 36.70
C SER A 86 -3.53 -0.29 37.02
N GLN A 87 -2.63 -1.21 36.61
CA GLN A 87 -1.18 -1.06 36.75
C GLN A 87 -0.68 0.15 35.98
N LYS A 88 -1.11 0.35 34.74
CA LYS A 88 -0.74 1.53 33.96
C LYS A 88 -1.26 2.83 34.57
N ASN A 89 -2.51 2.84 35.05
CA ASN A 89 -3.08 4.00 35.72
C ASN A 89 -2.33 4.41 37.01
N LYS A 90 -1.65 3.46 37.67
CA LYS A 90 -0.83 3.75 38.86
C LYS A 90 0.49 4.45 38.50
N SER A 91 1.05 4.21 37.33
CA SER A 91 2.28 4.88 36.88
C SER A 91 2.02 6.24 36.23
N SER A 92 0.88 6.37 35.53
CA SER A 92 0.40 7.62 34.91
C SER A 92 -1.02 7.41 34.39
N PRO A 93 -1.87 8.44 34.23
CA PRO A 93 -3.16 8.26 33.57
C PRO A 93 -2.98 7.60 32.20
N CYS A 94 -3.54 6.39 32.03
CA CYS A 94 -3.40 5.63 30.80
C CYS A 94 -4.02 6.43 29.64
N MET A 95 -3.21 6.76 28.63
CA MET A 95 -3.71 7.52 27.49
C MET A 95 -4.75 6.69 26.72
N LEU A 96 -5.73 7.36 26.11
CA LEU A 96 -6.78 6.72 25.28
C LEU A 96 -6.21 5.70 24.29
N ARG A 97 -5.07 6.04 23.66
CA ARG A 97 -4.37 5.17 22.69
C ARG A 97 -3.87 3.86 23.33
N GLU A 98 -3.35 3.92 24.55
CA GLU A 98 -2.87 2.72 25.24
C GLU A 98 -4.02 1.80 25.67
N ARG A 99 -5.14 2.39 26.13
CA ARG A 99 -6.35 1.63 26.45
C ARG A 99 -6.93 0.96 25.21
N GLN A 100 -6.93 1.65 24.06
CA GLN A 100 -7.33 1.07 22.78
C GLN A 100 -6.44 -0.09 22.37
N MET A 101 -5.12 0.01 22.55
CA MET A 101 -4.19 -1.09 22.29
C MET A 101 -4.48 -2.30 23.19
N ILE A 102 -4.70 -2.08 24.50
CA ILE A 102 -5.05 -3.15 25.44
C ILE A 102 -6.37 -3.82 25.03
N ASN A 103 -7.40 -3.03 24.68
CA ASN A 103 -8.67 -3.56 24.19
C ASN A 103 -8.49 -4.40 22.93
N HIS A 104 -7.69 -3.91 21.98
CA HIS A 104 -7.42 -4.64 20.74
C HIS A 104 -6.68 -5.97 20.99
N CYS A 105 -5.66 -5.98 21.87
CA CYS A 105 -4.98 -7.21 22.26
C CYS A 105 -5.91 -8.20 22.98
N HIS A 106 -6.80 -7.70 23.84
CA HIS A 106 -7.82 -8.51 24.49
C HIS A 106 -8.76 -9.17 23.47
N GLU A 107 -9.27 -8.42 22.50
CA GLU A 107 -10.12 -8.94 21.43
C GLU A 107 -9.40 -9.98 20.57
N ILE A 108 -8.13 -9.76 20.24
CA ILE A 108 -7.29 -10.74 19.54
C ILE A 108 -7.23 -12.05 20.33
N ILE A 109 -6.85 -12.01 21.61
CA ILE A 109 -6.71 -13.22 22.43
C ILE A 109 -8.06 -13.93 22.59
N GLN A 110 -9.13 -13.16 22.85
CA GLN A 110 -10.47 -13.70 22.97
C GLN A 110 -10.92 -14.41 21.69
N ARG A 111 -10.66 -13.80 20.54
CA ARG A 111 -10.93 -14.36 19.22
C ARG A 111 -10.14 -15.65 18.99
N PHE A 112 -8.86 -15.70 19.32
CA PHE A 112 -8.06 -16.89 19.01
C PHE A 112 -8.22 -18.06 19.99
N LEU A 113 -8.57 -17.81 21.25
CA LEU A 113 -8.69 -18.87 22.27
C LEU A 113 -10.13 -19.33 22.53
N PHE A 114 -11.10 -18.42 22.47
CA PHE A 114 -12.46 -18.69 22.96
C PHE A 114 -13.55 -18.55 21.88
N SER A 115 -13.22 -17.97 20.74
CA SER A 115 -14.12 -17.89 19.59
C SER A 115 -13.37 -18.29 18.32
N PRO A 116 -13.08 -19.59 18.13
CA PRO A 116 -12.38 -20.09 16.94
C PRO A 116 -13.35 -20.05 15.74
N VAL A 117 -13.78 -18.85 15.35
CA VAL A 117 -14.36 -18.62 14.05
C VAL A 117 -13.26 -19.01 13.06
N LYS A 118 -13.49 -20.08 12.31
CA LYS A 118 -12.60 -20.55 11.25
C LYS A 118 -12.54 -19.45 10.19
N TYR A 119 -11.60 -18.51 10.34
CA TYR A 119 -11.46 -17.36 9.44
C TYR A 119 -10.81 -17.69 8.10
N THR A 120 -10.46 -18.95 7.86
CA THR A 120 -10.41 -19.43 6.48
C THR A 120 -11.86 -19.62 6.02
N ARG A 121 -12.51 -18.53 5.60
CA ARG A 121 -13.61 -18.67 4.64
C ARG A 121 -12.95 -19.28 3.42
N THR A 122 -13.18 -20.56 3.18
CA THR A 122 -12.89 -21.16 1.88
C THR A 122 -13.82 -20.45 0.93
N ALA A 123 -13.28 -19.43 0.26
CA ALA A 123 -14.06 -18.63 -0.66
C ALA A 123 -14.49 -19.58 -1.78
N LYS A 124 -15.78 -19.87 -1.86
CA LYS A 124 -16.34 -20.68 -2.97
C LYS A 124 -16.34 -19.79 -4.20
N CYS A 125 -16.26 -20.34 -5.42
CA CYS A 125 -16.43 -19.51 -6.63
C CYS A 125 -17.70 -18.66 -6.58
N ALA A 126 -18.77 -19.16 -5.94
CA ALA A 126 -20.01 -18.42 -5.71
C ALA A 126 -19.85 -17.14 -4.87
N ASP A 127 -18.85 -17.09 -3.98
CA ASP A 127 -18.53 -15.88 -3.20
C ASP A 127 -17.95 -14.76 -4.09
N PHE A 128 -17.49 -15.08 -5.31
CA PHE A 128 -16.94 -14.14 -6.28
C PHE A 128 -17.92 -13.80 -7.40
N GLU A 129 -19.14 -14.36 -7.41
CA GLU A 129 -20.12 -14.15 -8.50
C GLU A 129 -20.55 -12.68 -8.66
N ASN A 130 -20.45 -11.89 -7.59
CA ASN A 130 -20.81 -10.47 -7.58
C ASN A 130 -19.61 -9.53 -7.43
N ILE A 131 -18.38 -10.05 -7.55
CA ILE A 131 -17.18 -9.23 -7.44
C ILE A 131 -16.98 -8.48 -8.75
N LEU A 132 -16.85 -7.17 -8.65
CA LEU A 132 -16.44 -6.32 -9.77
C LEU A 132 -14.96 -6.58 -10.05
N ILE A 133 -14.70 -7.25 -11.16
CA ILE A 133 -13.34 -7.51 -11.65
C ILE A 133 -13.06 -6.55 -12.79
N ASN A 134 -12.09 -5.66 -12.61
CA ASN A 134 -11.57 -4.85 -13.71
C ASN A 134 -10.17 -5.33 -14.06
N THR A 135 -9.98 -5.67 -15.34
CA THR A 135 -8.67 -6.03 -15.89
C THR A 135 -8.16 -4.83 -16.67
N ILE A 136 -6.97 -4.38 -16.32
CA ILE A 136 -6.27 -3.29 -16.98
C ILE A 136 -5.04 -3.88 -17.63
N GLU A 137 -4.96 -3.78 -18.95
CA GLU A 137 -3.76 -4.12 -19.70
C GLU A 137 -2.73 -3.01 -19.50
N THR A 138 -1.48 -3.40 -19.23
CA THR A 138 -0.38 -2.48 -18.98
C THR A 138 0.72 -2.69 -20.01
N ASN A 139 1.33 -1.61 -20.49
CA ASN A 139 2.44 -1.65 -21.44
C ASN A 139 3.80 -1.87 -20.75
N ASN A 140 3.78 -2.26 -19.47
CA ASN A 140 4.97 -2.53 -18.67
C ASN A 140 5.48 -3.94 -18.91
N TYR A 141 6.75 -4.12 -19.30
CA TYR A 141 7.29 -5.46 -19.52
C TYR A 141 7.36 -6.34 -18.26
N LEU A 142 7.30 -5.76 -17.05
CA LEU A 142 7.30 -6.46 -15.76
C LEU A 142 5.92 -6.97 -15.36
N ILE A 143 4.86 -6.29 -15.83
CA ILE A 143 3.48 -6.55 -15.44
C ILE A 143 2.68 -6.72 -16.70
N ARG A 144 2.19 -7.94 -16.95
CA ARG A 144 1.38 -8.19 -18.15
C ARG A 144 -0.04 -7.64 -18.03
N SER A 145 -0.61 -7.69 -16.83
CA SER A 145 -1.95 -7.20 -16.56
C SER A 145 -2.14 -6.93 -15.08
N ILE A 146 -3.08 -6.04 -14.77
CA ILE A 146 -3.49 -5.69 -13.42
C ILE A 146 -4.97 -6.01 -13.28
N VAL A 147 -5.33 -6.69 -12.20
CA VAL A 147 -6.71 -7.05 -11.92
C VAL A 147 -7.09 -6.45 -10.58
N THR A 148 -8.14 -5.64 -10.57
CA THR A 148 -8.73 -5.10 -9.35
C THR A 148 -10.06 -5.79 -9.08
N CYS A 149 -10.23 -6.25 -7.84
CA CYS A 149 -11.45 -6.92 -7.39
C CYS A 149 -12.10 -6.09 -6.30
N ALA A 150 -13.38 -5.75 -6.48
CA ALA A 150 -14.17 -5.00 -5.52
C ALA A 150 -15.39 -5.82 -5.08
N ASP A 151 -15.54 -6.03 -3.77
CA ASP A 151 -16.71 -6.68 -3.17
C ASP A 151 -17.50 -5.64 -2.38
N LYS A 152 -18.69 -5.29 -2.87
CA LYS A 152 -19.55 -4.32 -2.22
C LYS A 152 -20.38 -5.00 -1.15
N ASN A 153 -20.00 -4.81 0.11
CA ASN A 153 -20.78 -5.31 1.24
C ASN A 153 -21.95 -4.36 1.59
N ILE A 154 -23.06 -4.49 0.85
CA ILE A 154 -24.27 -3.65 0.97
C ILE A 154 -24.83 -3.65 2.40
N THR A 155 -24.61 -4.72 3.18
CA THR A 155 -25.08 -4.80 4.57
C THR A 155 -24.36 -3.83 5.51
N TRP A 156 -23.10 -3.48 5.23
CA TRP A 156 -22.28 -2.62 6.07
C TRP A 156 -22.16 -1.20 5.53
N GLN A 157 -22.16 -1.03 4.21
CA GLN A 157 -22.06 0.28 3.57
C GLN A 157 -22.82 0.29 2.25
N ALA A 158 -23.74 1.25 2.12
CA ALA A 158 -24.60 1.35 0.94
C ALA A 158 -23.82 1.76 -0.31
N ASP A 159 -22.73 2.52 -0.14
CA ASP A 159 -21.85 2.99 -1.21
C ASP A 159 -20.42 2.50 -0.98
N MET A 160 -19.70 2.23 -2.07
CA MET A 160 -18.29 1.83 -1.99
C MET A 160 -17.45 3.10 -1.84
N GLU A 161 -16.75 3.22 -0.72
CA GLU A 161 -15.85 4.35 -0.43
C GLU A 161 -14.42 4.08 -0.88
N ASP A 162 -14.10 2.83 -1.22
CA ASP A 162 -12.82 2.40 -1.77
C ASP A 162 -12.63 2.91 -3.20
N VAL A 163 -11.44 3.43 -3.47
CA VAL A 163 -11.03 3.92 -4.78
C VAL A 163 -9.69 3.30 -5.13
N PHE A 164 -9.48 2.95 -6.40
CA PHE A 164 -8.18 2.54 -6.90
C PHE A 164 -7.73 3.45 -8.04
N ALA A 165 -6.42 3.53 -8.26
CA ALA A 165 -5.81 4.25 -9.36
C ALA A 165 -4.74 3.37 -10.02
N VAL A 166 -4.73 3.33 -11.35
CA VAL A 166 -3.70 2.66 -12.14
C VAL A 166 -3.27 3.64 -13.24
N LEU A 167 -2.00 4.02 -13.21
CA LEU A 167 -1.41 4.94 -14.18
C LEU A 167 -0.24 4.24 -14.86
N ASP A 168 -0.45 3.82 -16.10
CA ASP A 168 0.57 3.21 -16.92
C ASP A 168 1.46 4.29 -17.57
N ASN A 169 2.71 3.93 -17.86
CA ASN A 169 3.77 4.86 -18.28
C ASN A 169 3.81 6.14 -17.43
N TYR A 170 3.80 5.96 -16.11
CA TYR A 170 3.63 7.03 -15.15
C TYR A 170 4.69 8.14 -15.32
N GLY A 171 4.24 9.39 -15.38
CA GLY A 171 5.09 10.54 -15.69
C GLY A 171 5.70 10.49 -17.10
N LYS A 172 4.98 9.90 -18.07
CA LYS A 172 5.42 9.67 -19.46
C LYS A 172 6.72 8.85 -19.56
N ARG A 173 7.06 8.10 -18.51
CA ARG A 173 8.23 7.24 -18.50
C ARG A 173 7.81 5.81 -18.82
N GLU A 174 8.35 5.27 -19.90
CA GLU A 174 8.07 3.90 -20.34
C GLU A 174 8.43 2.87 -19.26
N ASN A 175 7.69 1.75 -19.23
CA ASN A 175 7.88 0.65 -18.29
C ASN A 175 7.78 1.06 -16.82
N THR A 176 7.02 2.11 -16.55
CA THR A 176 6.67 2.50 -15.18
C THR A 176 5.17 2.47 -14.99
N THR A 177 4.73 1.95 -13.84
CA THR A 177 3.31 1.86 -13.52
C THR A 177 3.11 2.29 -12.08
N PHE A 178 2.24 3.27 -11.87
CA PHE A 178 1.80 3.68 -10.54
C PHE A 178 0.46 3.05 -10.21
N LEU A 179 0.35 2.51 -9.00
CA LEU A 179 -0.86 1.89 -8.46
C LEU A 179 -1.20 2.54 -7.13
N GLY A 180 -2.49 2.74 -6.88
CA GLY A 180 -3.01 3.23 -5.63
C GLY A 180 -4.28 2.49 -5.24
N LEU A 181 -4.40 2.12 -3.97
CA LEU A 181 -5.60 1.62 -3.34
C LEU A 181 -5.90 2.50 -2.12
N PHE A 182 -7.10 3.06 -2.10
CA PHE A 182 -7.52 4.06 -1.13
C PHE A 182 -8.82 3.60 -0.49
N ASP A 183 -8.77 3.19 0.77
CA ASP A 183 -9.93 2.74 1.53
C ASP A 183 -10.52 3.95 2.29
N GLY A 184 -11.68 4.41 1.82
CA GLY A 184 -12.37 5.59 2.32
C GLY A 184 -13.26 5.28 3.53
N TYR A 185 -13.41 6.26 4.43
CA TYR A 185 -14.34 6.17 5.55
C TYR A 185 -15.04 7.50 5.82
N ASN A 186 -16.31 7.41 6.25
CA ASN A 186 -17.22 8.54 6.44
C ASN A 186 -17.50 9.34 5.15
N GLY A 187 -17.35 8.71 3.99
CA GLY A 187 -17.58 9.29 2.67
C GLY A 187 -16.42 9.04 1.70
N THR A 188 -16.73 8.99 0.40
CA THR A 188 -15.75 8.72 -0.67
C THR A 188 -14.84 9.93 -1.00
N SER A 189 -15.17 11.14 -0.53
CA SER A 189 -14.50 12.38 -0.97
C SER A 189 -12.98 12.34 -0.77
N ALA A 190 -12.51 11.93 0.42
CA ALA A 190 -11.09 11.84 0.71
C ALA A 190 -10.39 10.80 -0.19
N ALA A 191 -10.93 9.59 -0.31
CA ALA A 191 -10.34 8.54 -1.14
C ALA A 191 -10.26 8.96 -2.62
N LEU A 192 -11.31 9.61 -3.14
CA LEU A 192 -11.35 10.13 -4.50
C LEU A 192 -10.35 11.29 -4.71
N ASN A 193 -10.28 12.25 -3.79
CA ASN A 193 -9.33 13.35 -3.91
C ASN A 193 -7.88 12.82 -3.85
N VAL A 194 -7.60 11.88 -2.95
CA VAL A 194 -6.26 11.27 -2.85
C VAL A 194 -5.92 10.48 -4.12
N SER A 195 -6.86 9.72 -4.70
CA SER A 195 -6.58 8.95 -5.90
C SER A 195 -6.22 9.80 -7.12
N LEU A 196 -6.75 11.03 -7.18
CA LEU A 196 -6.50 11.97 -8.28
C LEU A 196 -5.28 12.87 -8.02
N GLU A 197 -5.15 13.41 -6.80
CA GLU A 197 -4.21 14.48 -6.50
C GLU A 197 -2.85 13.93 -6.02
N LEU A 198 -2.83 12.83 -5.24
CA LEU A 198 -1.59 12.24 -4.71
C LEU A 198 -0.62 11.79 -5.80
N PRO A 199 -1.05 11.12 -6.90
CA PRO A 199 -0.12 10.75 -7.96
C PRO A 199 0.57 11.96 -8.60
N VAL A 200 -0.13 13.07 -8.78
CA VAL A 200 0.49 14.27 -9.38
C VAL A 200 1.48 14.92 -8.40
N LEU A 201 1.12 15.00 -7.12
CA LEU A 201 2.02 15.49 -6.06
C LEU A 201 3.28 14.63 -5.94
N PHE A 202 3.12 13.30 -5.99
CA PHE A 202 4.26 12.37 -5.97
C PHE A 202 5.15 12.54 -7.20
N LEU A 203 4.56 12.68 -8.40
CA LEU A 203 5.31 12.88 -9.64
C LEU A 203 6.17 14.15 -9.58
N SER A 204 5.65 15.22 -8.98
CA SER A 204 6.39 16.47 -8.80
C SER A 204 7.69 16.28 -8.01
N HIS A 205 7.65 15.47 -6.95
CA HIS A 205 8.82 15.19 -6.13
C HIS A 205 9.75 14.13 -6.73
N VAL A 206 9.21 13.18 -7.50
CA VAL A 206 10.02 12.16 -8.17
C VAL A 206 10.81 12.77 -9.33
N LYS A 207 10.20 13.69 -10.09
CA LYS A 207 10.88 14.41 -11.19
C LYS A 207 12.14 15.13 -10.73
N ASP A 208 12.13 15.73 -9.54
CA ASP A 208 13.30 16.42 -8.97
C ASP A 208 14.46 15.46 -8.67
N VAL A 209 14.13 14.20 -8.37
CA VAL A 209 15.09 13.13 -8.08
C VAL A 209 15.54 12.42 -9.35
N ASP A 210 14.62 12.19 -10.28
CA ASP A 210 14.85 11.52 -11.55
C ASP A 210 14.17 12.31 -12.70
N PRO A 211 14.94 13.15 -13.41
CA PRO A 211 14.43 14.00 -14.49
C PRO A 211 13.85 13.25 -15.70
N SER A 212 13.94 11.91 -15.75
CA SER A 212 13.28 11.14 -16.81
C SER A 212 11.76 11.12 -16.69
N TYR A 213 11.22 11.45 -15.50
CA TYR A 213 9.80 11.68 -15.30
C TYR A 213 9.40 13.09 -15.77
N ILE A 214 8.32 13.18 -16.52
CA ILE A 214 7.83 14.41 -17.13
C ILE A 214 6.43 14.72 -16.61
N LEU A 215 6.25 15.96 -16.11
CA LEU A 215 4.95 16.55 -15.83
C LEU A 215 4.39 17.21 -17.08
N THR A 216 3.10 17.00 -17.34
CA THR A 216 2.32 17.78 -18.31
C THR A 216 2.15 19.23 -17.86
N GLU A 217 1.82 20.13 -18.78
CA GLU A 217 1.51 21.53 -18.44
C GLU A 217 0.35 21.62 -17.44
N GLU A 218 -0.66 20.76 -17.60
CA GLU A 218 -1.85 20.76 -16.76
C GLU A 218 -1.55 20.26 -15.34
N GLU A 219 -0.71 19.24 -15.20
CA GLU A 219 -0.20 18.79 -13.90
C GLU A 219 0.67 19.85 -13.22
N ASN A 220 1.53 20.57 -13.96
CA ASN A 220 2.29 21.70 -13.41
C ASN A 220 1.34 22.80 -12.91
N ASN A 221 0.39 23.24 -13.73
CA ASN A 221 -0.61 24.24 -13.33
C ASN A 221 -1.42 23.81 -12.10
N PHE A 222 -1.73 22.52 -11.99
CA PHE A 222 -2.38 21.96 -10.82
C PHE A 222 -1.50 22.06 -9.56
N ILE A 223 -0.21 21.72 -9.65
CA ILE A 223 0.74 21.86 -8.54
C ILE A 223 0.88 23.33 -8.12
N ASP A 224 1.04 24.23 -9.08
CA ASP A 224 1.18 25.67 -8.86
C ASP A 224 -0.08 26.27 -8.20
N SER A 225 -1.26 25.67 -8.44
CA SER A 225 -2.50 26.09 -7.79
C SER A 225 -2.48 25.95 -6.25
N PHE A 226 -1.52 25.19 -5.69
CA PHE A 226 -1.34 25.02 -4.25
C PHE A 226 -0.27 25.93 -3.64
N ASP A 227 0.34 26.86 -4.39
CA ASP A 227 1.37 27.74 -3.84
C ASP A 227 0.91 28.53 -2.60
N MET A 228 -0.36 28.94 -2.57
CA MET A 228 -0.95 29.60 -1.40
C MET A 228 -1.18 28.67 -0.21
N VAL A 229 -1.28 27.35 -0.45
CA VAL A 229 -1.48 26.32 0.58
C VAL A 229 -0.16 25.96 1.25
N PHE A 230 0.91 25.86 0.46
CA PHE A 230 2.25 25.51 0.91
C PHE A 230 3.12 26.76 1.12
N LYS A 231 2.90 27.43 2.26
CA LYS A 231 3.69 28.61 2.67
C LYS A 231 5.19 28.30 2.78
N ASP A 232 6.03 29.33 2.73
CA ASP A 232 7.50 29.21 2.75
C ASP A 232 8.03 28.33 3.89
N ARG A 233 7.50 28.48 5.11
CA ARG A 233 7.88 27.63 6.25
C ARG A 233 7.64 26.12 6.01
N TYR A 234 6.59 25.79 5.26
CA TYR A 234 6.29 24.40 4.88
C TYR A 234 7.32 23.90 3.86
N LYS A 235 7.63 24.71 2.84
CA LYS A 235 8.67 24.44 1.83
C LYS A 235 10.05 24.27 2.49
N GLU A 236 10.43 25.16 3.42
CA GLU A 236 11.66 25.04 4.22
C GLU A 236 11.74 23.73 5.02
N THR A 237 10.63 23.31 5.63
CA THR A 237 10.58 22.03 6.36
C THR A 237 10.81 20.85 5.43
N GLU A 238 10.24 20.93 4.22
CA GLU A 238 10.37 19.93 3.17
C GLU A 238 11.81 19.84 2.63
N ASP A 239 12.46 20.99 2.44
CA ASP A 239 13.83 21.10 1.95
C ASP A 239 14.85 20.62 2.99
N ASN A 240 14.62 20.95 4.26
CA ASN A 240 15.40 20.43 5.38
C ASN A 240 15.31 18.90 5.48
N PHE A 241 14.12 18.34 5.26
CA PHE A 241 13.93 16.88 5.22
C PHE A 241 14.71 16.25 4.06
N SER A 242 14.61 16.80 2.85
CA SER A 242 15.38 16.35 1.69
C SER A 242 16.89 16.38 1.93
N SER A 243 17.39 17.50 2.46
CA SER A 243 18.82 17.71 2.73
C SER A 243 19.33 16.74 3.81
N ALA A 244 18.52 16.46 4.82
CA ALA A 244 18.82 15.48 5.85
C ALA A 244 18.87 14.03 5.31
N VAL A 245 18.04 13.70 4.32
CA VAL A 245 18.09 12.39 3.63
C VAL A 245 19.33 12.31 2.75
N GLN A 246 19.61 13.34 1.94
CA GLN A 246 20.78 13.39 1.05
C GLN A 246 22.12 13.33 1.81
N SER A 247 22.24 14.06 2.92
CA SER A 247 23.48 14.08 3.73
C SER A 247 23.78 12.75 4.42
N LYS A 248 22.78 11.88 4.60
CA LYS A 248 22.95 10.53 5.18
C LYS A 248 23.26 9.47 4.13
N MET A 249 23.18 9.80 2.84
CA MET A 249 23.48 8.85 1.77
C MET A 249 24.98 8.69 1.54
N THR A 250 25.48 7.48 1.73
CA THR A 250 26.68 7.00 1.05
C THR A 250 26.37 6.76 -0.42
N GLN A 251 27.22 7.26 -1.32
CA GLN A 251 27.08 7.24 -2.79
C GLN A 251 26.38 5.98 -3.33
N GLY A 252 25.17 6.14 -3.91
CA GLY A 252 24.63 5.16 -4.86
C GLY A 252 23.15 4.77 -4.73
N ILE A 253 22.44 5.04 -3.63
CA ILE A 253 21.09 4.48 -3.44
C ILE A 253 19.99 5.48 -3.83
N LYS A 254 19.60 5.52 -5.10
CA LYS A 254 18.50 6.37 -5.62
C LYS A 254 17.14 6.11 -4.94
N PHE A 255 16.95 4.96 -4.32
CA PHE A 255 15.65 4.52 -3.81
C PHE A 255 15.17 5.29 -2.59
N GLU A 256 16.07 5.71 -1.69
CA GLU A 256 15.65 6.44 -0.49
C GLU A 256 15.21 7.87 -0.84
N LEU A 257 15.69 8.43 -1.96
CA LEU A 257 15.16 9.69 -2.50
C LEU A 257 13.73 9.52 -3.02
N ILE A 258 13.42 8.43 -3.73
CA ILE A 258 12.03 8.11 -4.12
C ILE A 258 11.14 7.94 -2.87
N HIS A 259 11.65 7.29 -1.82
CA HIS A 259 10.91 7.16 -0.56
C HIS A 259 10.70 8.51 0.14
N ALA A 260 11.69 9.41 0.09
CA ALA A 260 11.54 10.77 0.58
C ALA A 260 10.48 11.54 -0.24
N SER A 261 10.46 11.38 -1.56
CA SER A 261 9.43 11.94 -2.44
C SER A 261 8.02 11.45 -2.09
N TYR A 262 7.87 10.17 -1.75
CA TYR A 262 6.59 9.65 -1.21
C TYR A 262 6.20 10.38 0.09
N ALA A 263 7.11 10.47 1.06
CA ALA A 263 6.83 11.12 2.34
C ALA A 263 6.36 12.57 2.16
N LYS A 264 7.03 13.33 1.28
CA LYS A 264 6.67 14.70 0.91
C LYS A 264 5.29 14.78 0.27
N ALA A 265 5.00 13.90 -0.68
CA ALA A 265 3.70 13.83 -1.34
C ALA A 265 2.56 13.56 -0.34
N PHE A 266 2.76 12.60 0.57
CA PHE A 266 1.79 12.31 1.62
C PHE A 266 1.59 13.48 2.58
N TRP A 267 2.65 14.19 2.97
CA TRP A 267 2.50 15.40 3.79
C TRP A 267 1.70 16.48 3.07
N ARG A 268 2.00 16.73 1.79
CA ARG A 268 1.26 17.71 0.98
C ARG A 268 -0.21 17.32 0.86
N MET A 269 -0.49 16.05 0.61
CA MET A 269 -1.85 15.53 0.50
C MET A 269 -2.62 15.65 1.83
N ASP A 270 -2.02 15.27 2.96
CA ASP A 270 -2.63 15.42 4.29
C ASP A 270 -2.94 16.89 4.60
N ARG A 271 -2.07 17.83 4.19
CA ARG A 271 -2.33 19.26 4.32
C ARG A 271 -3.51 19.70 3.46
N ILE A 272 -3.62 19.25 2.21
CA ILE A 272 -4.74 19.57 1.31
C ILE A 272 -6.06 19.04 1.89
N LEU A 273 -6.08 17.79 2.36
CA LEU A 273 -7.28 17.18 2.97
C LEU A 273 -7.73 17.93 4.22
N LYS A 274 -6.79 18.38 5.07
CA LYS A 274 -7.09 19.19 6.27
C LYS A 274 -7.76 20.53 5.96
N LEU A 275 -7.68 21.03 4.74
CA LEU A 275 -8.37 22.24 4.31
C LEU A 275 -9.82 21.98 3.85
N GLY A 276 -10.23 20.71 3.73
CA GLY A 276 -11.61 20.34 3.36
C GLY A 276 -11.97 20.68 1.91
N ARG A 277 -10.99 20.78 1.00
CA ARG A 277 -11.22 21.08 -0.41
C ARG A 277 -12.05 19.96 -1.05
N LYS A 278 -13.16 20.35 -1.71
CA LYS A 278 -14.10 19.42 -2.37
C LYS A 278 -14.65 18.34 -1.43
N GLU A 279 -14.77 18.65 -0.14
CA GLU A 279 -15.39 17.76 0.83
C GLU A 279 -16.92 17.84 0.71
N ASN A 280 -17.54 16.70 0.39
CA ASN A 280 -18.99 16.57 0.21
C ASN A 280 -19.64 15.65 1.27
N SER A 281 -18.90 15.26 2.30
CA SER A 281 -19.40 14.32 3.32
C SER A 281 -20.46 14.95 4.23
N PHE A 282 -21.54 14.21 4.50
CA PHE A 282 -22.77 14.73 5.09
C PHE A 282 -22.68 15.20 6.55
N SER A 283 -21.81 14.59 7.38
CA SER A 283 -21.84 14.84 8.84
C SER A 283 -20.48 14.88 9.54
N ARG A 284 -19.44 14.30 8.92
CA ARG A 284 -18.05 14.31 9.39
C ARG A 284 -17.15 14.48 8.19
N TRP A 285 -15.97 15.06 8.36
CA TRP A 285 -14.96 15.03 7.31
C TRP A 285 -14.62 13.57 6.99
N SER A 286 -14.57 13.27 5.69
CA SER A 286 -14.12 11.97 5.23
C SER A 286 -12.63 11.80 5.51
N GLY A 287 -12.20 10.55 5.57
CA GLY A 287 -10.79 10.22 5.55
C GLY A 287 -10.57 9.00 4.68
N CYS A 288 -9.31 8.66 4.45
CA CYS A 288 -8.97 7.42 3.79
C CYS A 288 -7.66 6.86 4.34
N THR A 289 -7.49 5.55 4.18
CA THR A 289 -6.16 4.94 4.17
C THR A 289 -5.67 4.84 2.74
N ALA A 290 -4.36 4.68 2.55
CA ALA A 290 -3.76 4.63 1.24
C ALA A 290 -2.61 3.62 1.20
N VAL A 291 -2.62 2.74 0.20
CA VAL A 291 -1.48 1.94 -0.20
C VAL A 291 -1.17 2.27 -1.65
N THR A 292 0.01 2.79 -1.90
CA THR A 292 0.48 3.10 -3.25
C THR A 292 1.72 2.30 -3.58
N CYS A 293 1.94 2.15 -4.87
CA CYS A 293 2.98 1.33 -5.44
C CYS A 293 3.50 1.99 -6.72
N LEU A 294 4.81 2.04 -6.88
CA LEU A 294 5.47 2.42 -8.12
C LEU A 294 6.31 1.24 -8.58
N ILE A 295 6.01 0.73 -9.77
CA ILE A 295 6.78 -0.31 -10.43
C ILE A 295 7.61 0.35 -11.51
N ASP A 296 8.93 0.30 -11.35
CA ASP A 296 9.91 0.92 -12.24
C ASP A 296 10.75 -0.16 -12.93
N GLY A 297 10.61 -0.29 -14.24
CA GLY A 297 11.46 -1.13 -15.06
C GLY A 297 12.86 -0.54 -15.20
N LEU A 298 13.88 -1.25 -14.72
CA LEU A 298 15.27 -0.84 -14.95
C LEU A 298 15.60 -0.97 -16.43
N THR A 299 15.64 0.14 -17.16
CA THR A 299 16.09 0.16 -18.55
C THR A 299 17.62 0.06 -18.57
N ASN A 300 18.12 -1.18 -18.74
CA ASN A 300 19.53 -1.53 -18.92
C ASN A 300 20.49 -0.86 -17.91
N ILE A 301 20.80 -1.59 -16.84
CA ILE A 301 22.13 -1.45 -16.22
C ILE A 301 23.12 -1.67 -17.36
N LYS A 302 23.75 -0.60 -17.85
CA LYS A 302 24.87 -0.73 -18.78
C LYS A 302 25.87 -1.61 -18.05
N GLU A 303 26.02 -2.84 -18.53
CA GLU A 303 27.13 -3.70 -18.16
C GLU A 303 28.39 -2.84 -18.19
N GLY A 304 29.18 -2.95 -17.11
CA GLY A 304 30.38 -2.17 -16.95
C GLY A 304 31.20 -2.22 -18.23
N GLN A 305 31.74 -1.07 -18.63
CA GLN A 305 32.73 -1.00 -19.70
C GLN A 305 33.94 -1.86 -19.32
N GLU A 306 33.93 -3.14 -19.65
CA GLU A 306 35.16 -3.90 -19.82
C GLU A 306 35.70 -3.56 -21.21
N LYS A 307 36.75 -2.74 -21.21
CA LYS A 307 37.58 -2.49 -22.38
C LYS A 307 38.29 -3.80 -22.76
N ASN A 308 38.15 -4.18 -24.03
CA ASN A 308 39.07 -4.89 -24.92
C ASN A 308 40.02 -5.94 -24.29
N ASP A 309 39.95 -7.20 -24.74
CA ASP A 309 40.82 -7.65 -25.85
C ASP A 309 40.52 -9.06 -26.39
N THR A 310 40.77 -9.20 -27.70
CA THR A 310 41.09 -10.41 -28.49
C THR A 310 40.13 -11.60 -28.62
N GLY A 311 39.46 -11.60 -29.79
CA GLY A 311 39.08 -12.72 -30.68
C GLY A 311 39.21 -14.19 -30.26
N HIS A 312 38.07 -14.88 -30.23
CA HIS A 312 37.82 -16.13 -30.97
C HIS A 312 36.30 -16.41 -31.02
N PRO A 313 35.73 -16.92 -32.14
CA PRO A 313 34.33 -17.30 -32.19
C PRO A 313 34.20 -18.76 -31.76
N SER A 314 33.64 -19.00 -30.58
CA SER A 314 33.13 -20.31 -30.21
C SER A 314 31.65 -20.19 -29.92
N ASP A 315 30.86 -20.82 -30.78
CA ASP A 315 29.50 -21.27 -30.51
C ASP A 315 29.46 -21.91 -29.13
N ASP A 316 28.78 -21.26 -28.19
CA ASP A 316 28.06 -22.01 -27.18
C ASP A 316 26.80 -21.24 -26.76
N THR A 317 25.70 -21.93 -26.96
CA THR A 317 24.30 -21.52 -26.86
C THR A 317 23.91 -21.24 -25.41
N THR A 318 24.53 -20.24 -24.79
CA THR A 318 24.00 -19.65 -23.56
C THR A 318 22.93 -18.65 -23.96
N HIS A 319 21.69 -19.12 -24.12
CA HIS A 319 20.52 -18.26 -24.03
C HIS A 319 20.56 -17.58 -22.66
N ALA A 320 21.23 -16.44 -22.57
CA ALA A 320 21.13 -15.55 -21.45
C ALA A 320 19.64 -15.20 -21.32
N LEU A 321 18.95 -15.85 -20.38
CA LEU A 321 17.68 -15.37 -19.87
C LEU A 321 17.94 -13.93 -19.43
N LYS A 322 17.59 -12.98 -20.30
CA LYS A 322 17.59 -11.55 -20.00
C LYS A 322 16.56 -11.37 -18.87
N CYS A 323 16.99 -11.57 -17.62
CA CYS A 323 16.16 -11.31 -16.45
C CYS A 323 15.78 -9.83 -16.50
N LYS A 324 14.49 -9.59 -16.71
CA LYS A 324 13.90 -8.25 -16.76
C LYS A 324 13.79 -7.76 -15.33
N LEU A 325 14.81 -7.04 -14.87
CA LEU A 325 14.88 -6.55 -13.51
C LEU A 325 14.02 -5.30 -13.33
N GLY A 326 13.20 -5.32 -12.29
CA GLY A 326 12.33 -4.21 -11.92
C GLY A 326 12.46 -3.85 -10.45
N MET A 327 12.01 -2.65 -10.12
CA MET A 327 11.87 -2.20 -8.74
C MET A 327 10.41 -1.91 -8.39
N LEU A 328 9.94 -2.50 -7.29
CA LEU A 328 8.65 -2.21 -6.70
C LEU A 328 8.85 -1.33 -5.46
N HIS A 329 8.46 -0.07 -5.53
CA HIS A 329 8.35 0.80 -4.35
C HIS A 329 6.94 0.72 -3.80
N LEU A 330 6.80 0.57 -2.48
CA LEU A 330 5.50 0.56 -1.80
C LEU A 330 5.45 1.70 -0.79
N ALA A 331 4.34 2.41 -0.70
CA ALA A 331 4.10 3.36 0.38
C ALA A 331 2.72 3.11 0.97
N ASN A 332 2.62 3.15 2.30
CA ASN A 332 1.42 2.74 3.00
C ASN A 332 1.15 3.67 4.18
N LEU A 333 -0.09 4.13 4.26
CA LEU A 333 -0.61 5.01 5.29
C LEU A 333 -1.98 4.46 5.75
N GLY A 334 -1.98 3.61 6.79
CA GLY A 334 -3.20 2.93 7.24
C GLY A 334 -2.98 1.81 8.28
N LYS A 335 -4.08 1.12 8.65
CA LYS A 335 -4.13 0.11 9.74
C LYS A 335 -3.56 -1.26 9.36
N HIS A 336 -3.40 -1.57 8.07
CA HIS A 336 -2.76 -2.80 7.60
C HIS A 336 -1.27 -2.50 7.35
N MET A 337 -0.36 -3.26 7.95
CA MET A 337 1.08 -2.95 8.20
C MET A 337 2.00 -2.79 6.95
N LEU A 338 2.95 -1.83 7.05
CA LEU A 338 4.34 -1.64 6.50
C LEU A 338 4.97 -2.71 5.55
N CYS A 339 5.83 -2.39 4.56
CA CYS A 339 6.96 -1.42 4.50
C CYS A 339 7.14 -0.80 3.08
N SER A 340 7.77 0.38 2.98
CA SER A 340 8.50 0.76 1.76
C SER A 340 9.69 -0.16 1.57
N LYS A 341 9.43 -1.25 0.87
CA LYS A 341 10.41 -2.26 0.55
C LYS A 341 10.53 -2.22 -0.96
N SER A 342 11.66 -1.73 -1.44
CA SER A 342 12.09 -2.01 -2.82
C SER A 342 12.23 -3.52 -2.94
N VAL A 343 11.28 -4.16 -3.61
CA VAL A 343 11.39 -5.56 -3.98
C VAL A 343 11.93 -5.60 -5.40
N MET A 344 13.04 -6.28 -5.59
CA MET A 344 13.56 -6.60 -6.90
C MET A 344 12.61 -7.64 -7.52
N VAL A 345 11.96 -7.28 -8.61
CA VAL A 345 11.09 -8.19 -9.36
C VAL A 345 11.94 -8.82 -10.46
N HIS A 346 11.92 -10.15 -10.55
CA HIS A 346 12.70 -10.95 -11.50
C HIS A 346 11.85 -11.43 -12.67
#